data_AF-A0A9Q0ZQ57-F1
#
_entry.id   AF-A0A9Q0ZQ57-F1
#
_cell.length_a   1.000
_cell.length_b   1.000
_cell.length_c   1.000
_cell.angle_alpha   90.00
_cell.angle_beta   90.00
_cell.angle_gamma   90.00
#
_symmetry.space_group_name_H-M   'P 1'
#
loop_
_entity.id
_entity.type
_entity.pdbx_description
1 polymer ?
#
loop_
_entity_poly.entity_id
_entity_poly.type
_entity_poly.pdbx_seq_one_letter_code
_entity_poly.pdbx_strand_id
1 'polypeptide(L)'
;MAAPTSKSTHVRMAVRGASSSPLPPPCPKIPMFFSLTTPGLFRLSDAYKQLQEVPGLAQRMAAMMCVDVDSNSDAEEIDGDGVSRDNYSKLNVTDIVENEIGYAKERGHDTVKWLELEELDIDDDMLLSLDLSSKFPDLLALSLYGNKLENGEIVVQEVTKLKNLKALWLNNNPVLENCDGCMADTIFKGCPGLEIYNSCFTSNFGEWALGFCGGVYKKDNPCPIHQDDHPLQSVTSLDLSNRSIHSLINKAFSPGEMPSLSHLNIRGNPLKQNSVSELFKVLKGFPCLQTLEVDLPGPLGESAIEILESVPNICLLNGVNGSKILETGNHVIDSVLQPCLPEWTAEEPLADRVINAMWLYLMTYRLADEEKIDETSVCYVMDELGSALRHSDEPNFRVAPFLFMPEGNLDSAVSYSILWPIQNVQNGDECTRDFLFGIGEDKQRSARLTAYFHTPQYYFIQEYEKFHQMLQSKSSTPLPVKSSSSKTLRRTDGRVLRVYTDLPQVEEFLTRP
;
A
#
# COMPACT_ATOMS: atom_id res chain seq x y z
N MET A 1 46.06 -21.44 1.65
CA MET A 1 45.41 -22.67 2.17
C MET A 1 45.53 -22.64 3.69
N ALA A 2 44.47 -22.15 4.36
CA ALA A 2 44.11 -22.32 5.77
C ALA A 2 43.05 -21.25 6.09
N ALA A 3 41.79 -21.67 6.26
CA ALA A 3 40.68 -20.81 6.68
C ALA A 3 40.78 -20.53 8.20
N PRO A 4 40.42 -19.34 8.71
CA PRO A 4 40.22 -19.16 10.13
C PRO A 4 38.81 -19.63 10.51
N THR A 5 38.75 -20.71 11.26
CA THR A 5 37.58 -21.20 11.98
C THR A 5 37.09 -20.16 12.99
N SER A 6 35.81 -19.77 12.89
CA SER A 6 35.07 -19.01 13.89
C SER A 6 35.08 -19.73 15.25
N LYS A 7 35.64 -19.10 16.27
CA LYS A 7 35.53 -19.52 17.67
C LYS A 7 34.50 -18.63 18.36
N SER A 8 33.33 -19.21 18.67
CA SER A 8 32.37 -18.63 19.60
C SER A 8 33.02 -18.48 20.98
N THR A 9 33.17 -17.25 21.45
CA THR A 9 33.69 -16.95 22.78
C THR A 9 32.54 -16.48 23.65
N HIS A 10 32.12 -17.32 24.61
CA HIS A 10 31.10 -16.96 25.59
C HIS A 10 31.66 -15.94 26.60
N VAL A 11 31.18 -14.70 26.55
CA VAL A 11 31.46 -13.67 27.56
C VAL A 11 30.25 -13.56 28.49
N ARG A 12 30.43 -13.84 29.78
CA ARG A 12 29.47 -13.47 30.84
C ARG A 12 29.88 -12.10 31.39
N MET A 13 29.03 -11.08 31.28
CA MET A 13 29.20 -9.83 32.03
C MET A 13 27.89 -9.35 32.64
N ALA A 14 28.00 -8.92 33.89
CA ALA A 14 26.92 -8.38 34.72
C ALA A 14 26.76 -6.88 34.45
N VAL A 15 25.54 -6.45 34.15
CA VAL A 15 25.19 -5.03 33.97
C VAL A 15 24.91 -4.42 35.35
N ARG A 16 25.73 -3.45 35.78
CA ARG A 16 25.41 -2.56 36.90
C ARG A 16 24.56 -1.41 36.36
N GLY A 17 23.32 -1.30 36.84
CA GLY A 17 22.39 -0.25 36.44
C GLY A 17 22.67 1.10 37.12
N ALA A 18 22.35 2.17 36.41
CA ALA A 18 22.02 3.46 36.98
C ALA A 18 20.49 3.67 36.84
N SER A 19 19.83 3.92 37.97
CA SER A 19 18.39 4.05 38.19
C SER A 19 17.78 5.29 37.51
N SER A 20 16.54 5.26 36.99
CA SER A 20 15.34 5.53 37.80
C SER A 20 14.04 4.91 37.28
N SER A 21 13.25 4.34 38.22
CA SER A 21 11.89 3.74 38.16
C SER A 21 11.85 2.19 38.16
N PRO A 22 11.03 1.53 39.01
CA PRO A 22 11.17 0.11 39.31
C PRO A 22 10.49 -0.78 38.26
N LEU A 23 11.29 -1.53 37.52
CA LEU A 23 10.83 -2.68 36.74
C LEU A 23 10.46 -3.84 37.68
N PRO A 24 9.43 -4.66 37.35
CA PRO A 24 9.11 -5.86 38.12
C PRO A 24 10.27 -6.89 38.05
N PRO A 25 10.38 -7.80 39.04
CA PRO A 25 11.57 -8.64 39.21
C PRO A 25 11.79 -9.59 38.01
N PRO A 26 13.05 -9.94 37.68
CA PRO A 26 13.35 -10.78 36.54
C PRO A 26 12.89 -12.23 36.79
N CYS A 27 12.01 -12.73 35.92
CA CYS A 27 11.74 -14.17 35.81
C CYS A 27 12.99 -14.91 35.30
N PRO A 28 13.32 -16.11 35.82
CA PRO A 28 14.61 -16.75 35.56
C PRO A 28 14.61 -17.60 34.27
N LYS A 29 15.75 -17.55 33.58
CA LYS A 29 16.22 -18.46 32.50
C LYS A 29 15.57 -18.32 31.11
N ILE A 30 16.11 -17.41 30.30
CA ILE A 30 16.20 -17.59 28.84
C ILE A 30 17.61 -17.16 28.39
N PRO A 31 18.50 -18.10 28.00
CA PRO A 31 19.78 -17.74 27.42
C PRO A 31 19.71 -17.90 25.90
N MET A 32 19.52 -16.84 25.12
CA MET A 32 19.86 -16.83 23.69
C MET A 32 20.12 -15.39 23.22
N PHE A 33 21.39 -14.99 23.24
CA PHE A 33 21.88 -13.82 22.52
C PHE A 33 22.38 -14.27 21.15
N PHE A 34 21.80 -13.74 20.07
CA PHE A 34 22.36 -13.86 18.74
C PHE A 34 23.06 -12.54 18.42
N SER A 35 24.37 -12.61 18.14
CA SER A 35 25.12 -11.49 17.57
C SER A 35 24.99 -11.59 16.06
N LEU A 36 24.34 -10.60 15.45
CA LEU A 36 24.35 -10.45 13.99
C LEU A 36 25.59 -9.65 13.59
N THR A 37 26.12 -10.00 12.42
CA THR A 37 27.48 -9.70 11.96
C THR A 37 27.75 -8.20 11.76
N THR A 38 29.02 -7.86 11.46
CA THR A 38 29.50 -6.49 11.27
C THR A 38 28.62 -5.73 10.27
N PRO A 39 27.95 -4.64 10.68
CA PRO A 39 27.04 -3.90 9.82
C PRO A 39 27.79 -3.29 8.62
N GLY A 40 27.13 -3.26 7.46
CA GLY A 40 27.59 -2.46 6.32
C GLY A 40 27.43 -0.99 6.67
N LEU A 41 28.43 -0.38 7.31
CA LEU A 41 28.44 1.05 7.61
C LEU A 41 28.75 1.83 6.34
N PHE A 42 27.91 2.81 6.04
CA PHE A 42 28.18 3.77 4.99
C PHE A 42 27.64 5.13 5.37
N ARG A 43 28.32 6.18 4.93
CA ARG A 43 27.70 7.49 4.81
C ARG A 43 26.83 7.47 3.57
N LEU A 44 25.64 8.05 3.64
CA LEU A 44 24.72 8.08 2.49
C LEU A 44 25.38 8.70 1.25
N SER A 45 26.26 9.69 1.44
CA SER A 45 27.06 10.32 0.38
C SER A 45 27.98 9.35 -0.37
N ASP A 46 28.42 8.30 0.31
CA ASP A 46 29.43 7.36 -0.19
C ASP A 46 28.78 6.05 -0.68
N ALA A 47 27.53 5.79 -0.30
CA ALA A 47 26.80 4.55 -0.57
C ALA A 47 26.74 4.24 -2.08
N TYR A 48 26.35 5.22 -2.89
CA TYR A 48 26.26 5.08 -4.34
C TYR A 48 27.60 4.67 -4.95
N LYS A 49 28.66 5.37 -4.55
CA LYS A 49 30.03 5.10 -5.00
C LYS A 49 30.49 3.71 -4.58
N GLN A 50 30.20 3.28 -3.36
CA GLN A 50 30.54 1.94 -2.86
C GLN A 50 29.80 0.84 -3.64
N LEU A 51 28.54 1.03 -4.00
CA LEU A 51 27.79 0.07 -4.81
C LEU A 51 28.42 -0.13 -6.20
N GLN A 52 29.03 0.92 -6.76
CA GLN A 52 29.71 0.87 -8.05
C GLN A 52 31.13 0.29 -7.95
N GLU A 53 31.88 0.65 -6.90
CA GLU A 53 33.31 0.34 -6.80
C GLU A 53 33.61 -0.97 -6.06
N VAL A 54 32.77 -1.39 -5.12
CA VAL A 54 32.99 -2.61 -4.31
C VAL A 54 32.46 -3.83 -5.08
N PRO A 55 33.34 -4.77 -5.50
CA PRO A 55 32.92 -5.90 -6.31
C PRO A 55 31.86 -6.76 -5.63
N GLY A 56 30.75 -7.00 -6.33
CA GLY A 56 29.66 -7.86 -5.87
C GLY A 56 28.75 -7.24 -4.81
N LEU A 57 28.99 -6.00 -4.36
CA LEU A 57 28.18 -5.38 -3.31
C LEU A 57 26.75 -5.11 -3.80
N ALA A 58 26.59 -4.48 -4.97
CA ALA A 58 25.29 -4.21 -5.54
C ALA A 58 24.46 -5.48 -5.76
N GLN A 59 25.07 -6.57 -6.24
CA GLN A 59 24.38 -7.85 -6.45
C GLN A 59 23.89 -8.47 -5.14
N ARG A 60 24.72 -8.46 -4.09
CA ARG A 60 24.31 -9.00 -2.78
C ARG A 60 23.19 -8.16 -2.15
N MET A 61 23.31 -6.84 -2.23
CA MET A 61 22.27 -5.94 -1.73
C MET A 61 20.98 -6.07 -2.55
N ALA A 62 21.08 -6.22 -3.87
CA ALA A 62 19.91 -6.41 -4.73
C ALA A 62 19.16 -7.70 -4.41
N ALA A 63 19.88 -8.82 -4.21
CA ALA A 63 19.28 -10.08 -3.80
C ALA A 63 18.63 -10.01 -2.41
N MET A 64 19.26 -9.32 -1.46
CA MET A 64 18.69 -9.10 -0.12
C MET A 64 17.41 -8.24 -0.17
N MET A 65 17.36 -7.28 -1.09
CA MET A 65 16.25 -6.32 -1.24
C MET A 65 15.22 -6.75 -2.29
N CYS A 66 15.39 -7.93 -2.90
CA CYS A 66 14.57 -8.45 -3.99
C CYS A 66 14.42 -7.50 -5.19
N VAL A 67 15.50 -6.76 -5.53
CA VAL A 67 15.55 -5.84 -6.69
C VAL A 67 16.51 -6.32 -7.79
N ASP A 68 17.01 -7.55 -7.67
CA ASP A 68 17.81 -8.25 -8.70
C ASP A 68 16.95 -9.00 -9.71
N VAL A 69 15.63 -9.07 -9.48
CA VAL A 69 14.68 -9.70 -10.39
C VAL A 69 14.40 -8.74 -11.55
N ASP A 70 14.98 -9.02 -12.71
CA ASP A 70 14.45 -8.51 -13.97
C ASP A 70 13.02 -9.02 -14.10
N SER A 71 12.06 -8.15 -14.43
CA SER A 71 10.60 -8.38 -14.51
C SER A 71 10.17 -9.60 -15.34
N ASN A 72 10.50 -10.79 -14.88
CA ASN A 72 10.17 -12.13 -15.40
C ASN A 72 10.17 -13.13 -14.24
N SER A 73 9.54 -12.74 -13.13
CA SER A 73 8.78 -13.68 -12.35
C SER A 73 7.36 -13.15 -12.33
N ASP A 74 6.62 -13.49 -13.37
CA ASP A 74 5.36 -14.16 -13.19
C ASP A 74 5.06 -14.43 -11.70
N ALA A 75 4.33 -13.50 -11.08
CA ALA A 75 3.21 -13.97 -10.29
C ALA A 75 2.22 -14.57 -11.30
N GLU A 76 2.58 -15.75 -11.80
CA GLU A 76 1.63 -16.75 -12.21
C GLU A 76 0.76 -16.95 -10.96
N GLU A 77 -0.32 -16.17 -10.89
CA GLU A 77 -1.58 -16.83 -10.63
C GLU A 77 -1.61 -17.96 -11.66
N ILE A 78 -1.41 -19.18 -11.15
CA ILE A 78 -1.57 -20.42 -11.90
C ILE A 78 -3.05 -20.44 -12.30
N ASP A 79 -3.39 -19.71 -13.36
CA ASP A 79 -4.59 -19.97 -14.13
C ASP A 79 -4.20 -21.15 -15.01
N GLY A 80 -4.68 -22.31 -14.59
CA GLY A 80 -4.50 -23.54 -15.33
C GLY A 80 -5.24 -23.46 -16.65
N ASP A 81 -4.60 -22.94 -17.69
CA ASP A 81 -4.80 -23.45 -19.04
C ASP A 81 -3.53 -23.29 -19.88
N GLY A 82 -3.10 -24.40 -20.47
CA GLY A 82 -1.86 -24.48 -21.23
C GLY A 82 -2.03 -23.93 -22.63
N VAL A 83 -1.85 -22.62 -22.81
CA VAL A 83 -1.53 -22.04 -24.13
C VAL A 83 -0.38 -21.04 -23.96
N SER A 84 0.77 -21.37 -24.55
CA SER A 84 2.00 -20.58 -24.45
C SER A 84 1.83 -19.18 -25.05
N ARG A 85 2.07 -18.16 -24.22
CA ARG A 85 2.07 -16.71 -24.51
C ARG A 85 3.06 -16.30 -25.63
N ASP A 86 3.96 -17.17 -26.04
CA ASP A 86 5.00 -16.92 -27.05
C ASP A 86 4.49 -16.76 -28.50
N ASN A 87 3.25 -17.17 -28.82
CA ASN A 87 2.74 -17.15 -30.19
C ASN A 87 2.11 -15.80 -30.64
N TYR A 88 1.76 -14.90 -29.71
CA TYR A 88 1.10 -13.62 -30.06
C TYR A 88 2.08 -12.53 -30.52
N SER A 89 3.37 -12.64 -30.18
CA SER A 89 4.41 -11.64 -30.49
C SER A 89 4.76 -11.49 -31.99
N LYS A 90 4.15 -12.29 -32.88
CA LYS A 90 4.41 -12.30 -34.33
C LYS A 90 3.18 -12.04 -35.21
N LEU A 91 2.00 -11.94 -34.61
CA LEU A 91 0.75 -11.78 -35.35
C LEU A 91 0.39 -10.29 -35.43
N ASN A 92 -0.14 -9.85 -36.58
CA ASN A 92 -0.68 -8.51 -36.67
C ASN A 92 -2.05 -8.44 -35.94
N VAL A 93 -2.51 -7.24 -35.58
CA VAL A 93 -3.78 -7.06 -34.82
C VAL A 93 -4.98 -7.68 -35.54
N THR A 94 -5.01 -7.64 -36.87
CA THR A 94 -6.08 -8.26 -37.66
C THR A 94 -6.07 -9.79 -37.56
N ASP A 95 -4.91 -10.42 -37.52
CA ASP A 95 -4.77 -11.87 -37.36
C ASP A 95 -5.23 -12.30 -35.96
N ILE A 96 -4.96 -11.49 -34.93
CA ILE A 96 -5.43 -11.74 -33.55
C ILE A 96 -6.96 -11.74 -33.51
N VAL A 97 -7.57 -10.72 -34.11
CA VAL A 97 -9.04 -10.60 -34.21
C VAL A 97 -9.64 -11.79 -34.99
N GLU A 98 -9.01 -12.21 -36.09
CA GLU A 98 -9.46 -13.37 -36.86
C GLU A 98 -9.31 -14.68 -36.09
N ASN A 99 -8.24 -14.84 -35.31
CA ASN A 99 -8.01 -16.01 -34.47
C ASN A 99 -9.07 -16.10 -33.36
N GLU A 100 -9.41 -14.99 -32.70
CA GLU A 100 -10.47 -14.97 -31.67
C GLU A 100 -11.84 -15.35 -32.26
N ILE A 101 -12.14 -14.90 -33.49
CA ILE A 101 -13.34 -15.33 -34.22
C ILE A 101 -13.30 -16.84 -34.52
N GLY A 102 -12.14 -17.38 -34.90
CA GLY A 102 -11.94 -18.80 -35.12
C GLY A 102 -12.16 -19.61 -33.84
N TYR A 103 -11.54 -19.19 -32.74
CA TYR A 103 -11.60 -19.83 -31.44
C TYR A 103 -13.03 -19.89 -30.87
N ALA A 104 -13.77 -18.79 -30.97
CA ALA A 104 -15.18 -18.77 -30.54
C ALA A 104 -16.03 -19.79 -31.32
N LYS A 105 -15.82 -19.91 -32.64
CA LYS A 105 -16.52 -20.89 -33.48
C LYS A 105 -16.17 -22.33 -33.13
N GLU A 106 -14.91 -22.62 -32.81
CA GLU A 106 -14.47 -23.96 -32.41
C GLU A 106 -15.12 -24.42 -31.10
N ARG A 107 -15.37 -23.49 -30.17
CA ARG A 107 -16.07 -23.77 -28.90
C ARG A 107 -17.60 -23.71 -29.00
N GLY A 108 -18.15 -23.50 -30.19
CA GLY A 108 -19.60 -23.48 -30.44
C GLY A 108 -20.28 -22.19 -29.97
N HIS A 109 -19.54 -21.10 -29.80
CA HIS A 109 -20.10 -19.78 -29.54
C HIS A 109 -20.40 -19.06 -30.86
N ASP A 110 -21.58 -18.43 -30.93
CA ASP A 110 -22.01 -17.70 -32.14
C ASP A 110 -21.21 -16.41 -32.37
N THR A 111 -20.76 -15.77 -31.28
CA THR A 111 -20.04 -14.48 -31.30
C THR A 111 -18.98 -14.41 -30.19
N VAL A 112 -17.92 -13.64 -30.43
CA VAL A 112 -16.91 -13.31 -29.40
C VAL A 112 -17.52 -12.31 -28.42
N LYS A 113 -17.52 -12.65 -27.12
CA LYS A 113 -18.08 -11.81 -26.05
C LYS A 113 -17.02 -11.15 -25.16
N TRP A 114 -15.77 -11.59 -25.26
CA TRP A 114 -14.64 -11.06 -24.52
C TRP A 114 -13.46 -10.92 -25.47
N LEU A 115 -12.92 -9.71 -25.60
CA LEU A 115 -11.85 -9.41 -26.52
C LEU A 115 -10.72 -8.67 -25.80
N GLU A 116 -9.52 -9.22 -25.89
CA GLU A 116 -8.29 -8.67 -25.31
C GLU A 116 -7.36 -8.24 -26.43
N LEU A 117 -7.14 -6.93 -26.54
CA LEU A 117 -6.25 -6.29 -27.49
C LEU A 117 -5.24 -5.46 -26.71
N GLU A 118 -4.37 -6.12 -25.97
CA GLU A 118 -3.49 -5.49 -24.99
C GLU A 118 -2.06 -5.37 -25.54
N GLU A 119 -1.44 -4.20 -25.36
CA GLU A 119 -0.03 -3.95 -25.74
C GLU A 119 0.28 -4.25 -27.22
N LEU A 120 -0.69 -3.99 -28.10
CA LEU A 120 -0.61 -4.29 -29.54
C LEU A 120 -0.22 -3.09 -30.40
N ASP A 121 0.23 -2.00 -29.77
CA ASP A 121 0.55 -0.73 -30.44
C ASP A 121 -0.63 -0.15 -31.27
N ILE A 122 -1.88 -0.43 -30.86
CA ILE A 122 -3.08 0.07 -31.56
C ILE A 122 -3.16 1.59 -31.41
N ASP A 123 -3.14 2.31 -32.52
CA ASP A 123 -3.41 3.75 -32.59
C ASP A 123 -4.88 4.03 -32.94
N ASP A 124 -5.24 5.32 -32.97
CA ASP A 124 -6.62 5.75 -33.23
C ASP A 124 -7.14 5.34 -34.62
N ASP A 125 -6.27 5.34 -35.65
CA ASP A 125 -6.62 4.93 -37.02
C ASP A 125 -6.85 3.42 -37.09
N MET A 126 -6.02 2.63 -36.41
CA MET A 126 -6.20 1.19 -36.29
C MET A 126 -7.51 0.85 -35.58
N LEU A 127 -7.84 1.51 -34.45
CA LEU A 127 -9.09 1.29 -33.74
C LEU A 127 -10.32 1.50 -34.65
N LEU A 128 -10.32 2.56 -35.46
CA LEU A 128 -11.36 2.81 -36.48
C LEU A 128 -11.43 1.68 -37.52
N SER A 129 -10.29 1.21 -38.00
CA SER A 129 -10.22 0.18 -39.04
C SER A 129 -10.68 -1.21 -38.56
N LEU A 130 -10.60 -1.49 -37.25
CA LEU A 130 -10.99 -2.78 -36.70
C LEU A 130 -12.50 -3.03 -36.80
N ASP A 131 -13.31 -1.96 -36.79
CA ASP A 131 -14.77 -1.99 -36.86
C ASP A 131 -15.38 -3.03 -35.89
N LEU A 132 -14.97 -2.93 -34.62
CA LEU A 132 -15.30 -3.89 -33.58
C LEU A 132 -16.81 -4.06 -33.42
N SER A 133 -17.59 -2.99 -33.59
CA SER A 133 -19.05 -3.02 -33.43
C SER A 133 -19.76 -3.89 -34.46
N SER A 134 -19.26 -3.93 -35.70
CA SER A 134 -19.84 -4.76 -36.75
C SER A 134 -19.41 -6.23 -36.60
N LYS A 135 -18.17 -6.46 -36.14
CA LYS A 135 -17.62 -7.82 -35.93
C LYS A 135 -18.13 -8.50 -34.67
N PHE A 136 -18.35 -7.72 -33.60
CA PHE A 136 -18.66 -8.19 -32.25
C PHE A 136 -19.83 -7.41 -31.62
N PRO A 137 -21.05 -7.52 -32.18
CA PRO A 137 -22.20 -6.76 -31.67
C PRO A 137 -22.62 -7.14 -30.24
N ASP A 138 -22.31 -8.36 -29.79
CA ASP A 138 -22.64 -8.89 -28.47
C ASP A 138 -21.47 -8.83 -27.47
N LEU A 139 -20.45 -8.02 -27.76
CA LEU A 139 -19.27 -7.91 -26.91
C LEU A 139 -19.64 -7.38 -25.51
N LEU A 140 -19.20 -8.11 -24.48
CA LEU A 140 -19.42 -7.79 -23.08
C LEU A 140 -18.16 -7.21 -22.43
N ALA A 141 -16.97 -7.69 -22.81
CA ALA A 141 -15.71 -7.24 -22.24
C ALA A 141 -14.73 -6.87 -23.35
N LEU A 142 -14.13 -5.68 -23.24
CA LEU A 142 -13.12 -5.19 -24.15
C LEU A 142 -11.92 -4.65 -23.37
N SER A 143 -10.76 -5.26 -23.56
CA SER A 143 -9.50 -4.69 -23.09
C SER A 143 -8.72 -4.10 -24.25
N LEU A 144 -8.37 -2.82 -24.12
CA LEU A 144 -7.46 -2.06 -24.98
C LEU A 144 -6.27 -1.55 -24.15
N TYR A 145 -5.92 -2.27 -23.09
CA TYR A 145 -4.85 -1.91 -22.16
C TYR A 145 -3.51 -1.70 -22.87
N GLY A 146 -2.76 -0.67 -22.49
CA GLY A 146 -1.36 -0.50 -22.92
C GLY A 146 -1.17 -0.22 -24.41
N ASN A 147 -2.12 0.42 -25.09
CA ASN A 147 -2.01 0.79 -26.50
C ASN A 147 -1.63 2.28 -26.67
N LYS A 148 -1.65 2.77 -27.92
CA LYS A 148 -1.24 4.12 -28.32
C LYS A 148 -2.44 5.01 -28.68
N LEU A 149 -3.56 4.84 -27.97
CA LEU A 149 -4.76 5.65 -28.19
C LEU A 149 -4.55 7.05 -27.61
N GLU A 150 -4.74 8.09 -28.42
CA GLU A 150 -4.55 9.49 -28.03
C GLU A 150 -5.86 10.29 -28.10
N ASN A 151 -6.71 10.00 -29.08
CA ASN A 151 -7.90 10.80 -29.37
C ASN A 151 -9.16 10.28 -28.64
N GLY A 152 -9.54 10.98 -27.57
CA GLY A 152 -10.72 10.65 -26.78
C GLY A 152 -12.05 10.67 -27.55
N GLU A 153 -12.20 11.50 -28.58
CA GLU A 153 -13.42 11.53 -29.40
C GLU A 153 -13.56 10.25 -30.23
N ILE A 154 -12.46 9.77 -30.80
CA ILE A 154 -12.43 8.51 -31.58
C ILE A 154 -12.74 7.33 -30.65
N VAL A 155 -12.09 7.26 -29.48
CA VAL A 155 -12.34 6.21 -28.50
C VAL A 155 -13.80 6.18 -28.07
N VAL A 156 -14.38 7.34 -27.71
CA VAL A 156 -15.80 7.45 -27.35
C VAL A 156 -16.68 6.99 -28.51
N GLN A 157 -16.42 7.45 -29.73
CA GLN A 157 -17.21 7.09 -30.90
C GLN A 157 -17.23 5.58 -31.13
N GLU A 158 -16.09 4.91 -31.08
CA GLU A 158 -16.03 3.47 -31.35
C GLU A 158 -16.56 2.63 -30.18
N VAL A 159 -16.18 2.94 -28.95
CA VAL A 159 -16.63 2.22 -27.75
C VAL A 159 -18.15 2.33 -27.59
N THR A 160 -18.73 3.51 -27.79
CA THR A 160 -20.16 3.70 -27.58
C THR A 160 -21.04 3.00 -28.62
N LYS A 161 -20.47 2.46 -29.71
CA LYS A 161 -21.20 1.56 -30.62
C LYS A 161 -21.45 0.18 -29.98
N LEU A 162 -20.64 -0.24 -29.01
CA LEU A 162 -20.75 -1.52 -28.29
C LEU A 162 -21.77 -1.40 -27.13
N LYS A 163 -23.05 -1.61 -27.44
CA LYS A 163 -24.15 -1.35 -26.49
C LYS A 163 -24.27 -2.34 -25.33
N ASN A 164 -23.71 -3.54 -25.49
CA ASN A 164 -23.79 -4.62 -24.50
C ASN A 164 -22.60 -4.65 -23.52
N LEU A 165 -21.67 -3.70 -23.65
CA LEU A 165 -20.43 -3.71 -22.90
C LEU A 165 -20.67 -3.62 -21.38
N LYS A 166 -20.09 -4.57 -20.65
CA LYS A 166 -20.03 -4.69 -19.19
C LYS A 166 -18.70 -4.25 -18.62
N ALA A 167 -17.60 -4.46 -19.34
CA ALA A 167 -16.27 -4.04 -18.93
C ALA A 167 -15.45 -3.41 -20.06
N LEU A 168 -14.72 -2.36 -19.71
CA LEU A 168 -13.78 -1.67 -20.60
C LEU A 168 -12.49 -1.33 -19.84
N TRP A 169 -11.36 -1.71 -20.43
CA TRP A 169 -10.03 -1.33 -19.93
C TRP A 169 -9.28 -0.52 -20.98
N LEU A 170 -9.00 0.74 -20.65
CA LEU A 170 -8.19 1.68 -21.43
C LEU A 170 -6.91 2.09 -20.67
N ASN A 171 -6.63 1.49 -19.51
CA ASN A 171 -5.45 1.82 -18.70
C ASN A 171 -4.17 1.78 -19.56
N ASN A 172 -3.19 2.61 -19.19
CA ASN A 172 -1.91 2.75 -19.90
C ASN A 172 -2.05 3.16 -21.37
N ASN A 173 -3.04 3.99 -21.69
CA ASN A 173 -3.12 4.70 -22.98
C ASN A 173 -2.94 6.21 -22.77
N PRO A 174 -2.24 6.93 -23.68
CA PRO A 174 -2.07 8.38 -23.62
C PRO A 174 -3.38 9.18 -23.49
N VAL A 175 -4.48 8.66 -24.04
CA VAL A 175 -5.81 9.27 -23.97
C VAL A 175 -6.27 9.54 -22.54
N LEU A 176 -5.82 8.76 -21.56
CA LEU A 176 -6.20 8.94 -20.15
C LEU A 176 -5.40 10.03 -19.43
N GLU A 177 -4.20 10.38 -19.91
CA GLU A 177 -3.38 11.45 -19.32
C GLU A 177 -3.92 12.85 -19.68
N ASN A 178 -4.51 12.97 -20.88
CA ASN A 178 -4.98 14.23 -21.45
C ASN A 178 -6.48 14.47 -21.24
N CYS A 179 -7.17 13.62 -20.47
CA CYS A 179 -8.62 13.64 -20.39
C CYS A 179 -9.15 14.53 -19.25
N ASP A 180 -10.12 15.38 -19.54
CA ASP A 180 -10.79 16.27 -18.58
C ASP A 180 -11.96 15.61 -17.83
N GLY A 181 -12.08 14.28 -17.88
CA GLY A 181 -13.17 13.51 -17.30
C GLY A 181 -14.45 13.46 -18.15
N CYS A 182 -14.60 14.29 -19.17
CA CYS A 182 -15.76 14.33 -20.06
C CYS A 182 -15.94 13.03 -20.87
N MET A 183 -14.83 12.35 -21.19
CA MET A 183 -14.82 11.10 -21.94
C MET A 183 -15.54 9.97 -21.20
N ALA A 184 -15.19 9.75 -19.92
CA ALA A 184 -15.78 8.70 -19.11
C ALA A 184 -17.30 8.89 -18.97
N ASP A 185 -17.74 10.13 -18.68
CA ASP A 185 -19.16 10.48 -18.61
C ASP A 185 -19.92 10.20 -19.92
N THR A 186 -19.26 10.42 -21.05
CA THR A 186 -19.86 10.17 -22.37
C THR A 186 -19.93 8.67 -22.67
N ILE A 187 -18.90 7.90 -22.30
CA ILE A 187 -18.91 6.43 -22.37
C ILE A 187 -20.01 5.85 -21.49
N PHE A 188 -20.16 6.32 -20.25
CA PHE A 188 -21.21 5.85 -19.33
C PHE A 188 -22.62 6.12 -19.86
N LYS A 189 -22.83 7.25 -20.55
CA LYS A 189 -24.11 7.55 -21.24
C LYS A 189 -24.32 6.67 -22.47
N GLY A 190 -23.26 6.36 -23.21
CA GLY A 190 -23.32 5.56 -24.44
C GLY A 190 -23.46 4.05 -24.21
N CYS A 191 -22.92 3.56 -23.09
CA CYS A 191 -22.89 2.17 -22.64
C CYS A 191 -23.50 2.07 -21.23
N PRO A 192 -24.85 2.17 -21.08
CA PRO A 192 -25.50 2.24 -19.76
C PRO A 192 -25.35 0.96 -18.93
N GLY A 193 -25.06 -0.18 -19.58
CA GLY A 193 -24.82 -1.47 -18.94
C GLY A 193 -23.40 -1.66 -18.40
N LEU A 194 -22.50 -0.70 -18.59
CA LEU A 194 -21.09 -0.79 -18.19
C LEU A 194 -20.95 -0.83 -16.66
N GLU A 195 -20.32 -1.89 -16.16
CA GLU A 195 -20.13 -2.15 -14.73
C GLU A 195 -18.68 -1.93 -14.28
N ILE A 196 -17.71 -2.18 -15.17
CA ILE A 196 -16.28 -1.94 -14.94
C ILE A 196 -15.72 -0.98 -15.99
N TYR A 197 -15.02 0.05 -15.52
CA TYR A 197 -14.26 0.97 -16.36
C TYR A 197 -12.89 1.20 -15.75
N ASN A 198 -11.83 0.87 -16.49
CA ASN A 198 -10.44 1.02 -16.07
C ASN A 198 -10.14 0.41 -14.69
N SER A 199 -10.59 -0.84 -14.48
CA SER A 199 -10.47 -1.58 -13.22
C SER A 199 -11.23 -1.01 -12.02
N CYS A 200 -12.03 0.05 -12.21
CA CYS A 200 -12.93 0.63 -11.22
C CYS A 200 -14.38 0.25 -11.51
N PHE A 201 -15.20 0.16 -10.46
CA PHE A 201 -16.63 -0.07 -10.57
C PHE A 201 -17.35 1.23 -10.93
N THR A 202 -18.27 1.16 -11.88
CA THR A 202 -19.16 2.29 -12.19
C THR A 202 -20.27 2.38 -11.14
N SER A 203 -21.09 3.44 -11.16
CA SER A 203 -22.29 3.50 -10.31
C SER A 203 -23.33 2.41 -10.61
N ASN A 204 -23.22 1.77 -11.77
CA ASN A 204 -24.14 0.74 -12.26
C ASN A 204 -23.60 -0.67 -12.09
N PHE A 205 -22.48 -0.85 -11.36
CA PHE A 205 -21.92 -2.18 -11.12
C PHE A 205 -22.98 -3.13 -10.57
N GLY A 206 -22.90 -4.40 -10.94
CA GLY A 206 -23.90 -5.40 -10.60
C GLY A 206 -23.30 -6.79 -10.54
N GLU A 207 -24.09 -7.77 -10.93
CA GLU A 207 -23.71 -9.18 -10.85
C GLU A 207 -22.46 -9.48 -11.70
N TRP A 208 -22.31 -8.85 -12.86
CA TRP A 208 -21.19 -9.13 -13.75
C TRP A 208 -19.86 -8.69 -13.13
N ALA A 209 -19.79 -7.48 -12.59
CA ALA A 209 -18.57 -7.00 -11.93
C ALA A 209 -18.22 -7.79 -10.67
N LEU A 210 -19.22 -8.19 -9.88
CA LEU A 210 -19.02 -9.02 -8.69
C LEU A 210 -18.59 -10.45 -9.08
N GLY A 211 -19.19 -11.02 -10.14
CA GLY A 211 -18.82 -12.33 -10.65
C GLY A 211 -17.43 -12.35 -11.28
N PHE A 212 -16.99 -11.25 -11.90
CA PHE A 212 -15.61 -11.08 -12.35
C PHE A 212 -14.64 -11.12 -11.17
N CYS A 213 -14.86 -10.30 -10.13
CA CYS A 213 -14.01 -10.33 -8.93
C CYS A 213 -14.10 -11.64 -8.13
N GLY A 214 -15.22 -12.36 -8.25
CA GLY A 214 -15.43 -13.67 -7.62
C GLY A 214 -14.91 -14.86 -8.44
N GLY A 215 -14.30 -14.61 -9.60
CA GLY A 215 -13.76 -15.66 -10.48
C GLY A 215 -14.83 -16.49 -11.23
N VAL A 216 -16.09 -16.04 -11.23
CA VAL A 216 -17.21 -16.69 -11.93
C VAL A 216 -17.19 -16.38 -13.42
N TYR A 217 -16.90 -15.12 -13.77
CA TYR A 217 -16.80 -14.66 -15.15
C TYR A 217 -15.34 -14.51 -15.57
N LYS A 218 -14.99 -15.16 -16.68
CA LYS A 218 -13.66 -15.16 -17.30
C LYS A 218 -13.81 -15.10 -18.82
N LYS A 219 -12.71 -14.92 -19.56
CA LYS A 219 -12.71 -14.93 -21.05
C LYS A 219 -13.44 -16.15 -21.63
N ASP A 220 -13.18 -17.33 -21.05
CA ASP A 220 -13.79 -18.60 -21.47
C ASP A 220 -15.24 -18.79 -20.98
N ASN A 221 -15.69 -18.00 -20.01
CA ASN A 221 -17.06 -18.01 -19.49
C ASN A 221 -17.56 -16.58 -19.23
N PRO A 222 -17.81 -15.79 -20.29
CA PRO A 222 -18.04 -14.34 -20.18
C PRO A 222 -19.46 -13.97 -19.74
N CYS A 223 -20.39 -14.92 -19.74
CA CYS A 223 -21.79 -14.73 -19.31
C CYS A 223 -22.39 -16.04 -18.78
N PRO A 224 -23.52 -15.98 -18.03
CA PRO A 224 -24.22 -17.17 -17.57
C PRO A 224 -24.60 -18.12 -18.72
N ILE A 225 -24.55 -19.42 -18.45
CA ILE A 225 -24.97 -20.47 -19.39
C ILE A 225 -26.51 -20.56 -19.41
N HIS A 226 -27.18 -20.36 -18.26
CA HIS A 226 -28.63 -20.36 -18.15
C HIS A 226 -29.16 -19.07 -17.48
N GLN A 227 -30.35 -18.61 -17.91
CA GLN A 227 -30.99 -17.39 -17.39
C GLN A 227 -31.49 -17.53 -15.94
N ASP A 228 -31.63 -18.76 -15.44
CA ASP A 228 -32.07 -19.07 -14.06
C ASP A 228 -30.90 -19.40 -13.12
N ASP A 229 -29.65 -19.27 -13.59
CA ASP A 229 -28.48 -19.47 -12.74
C ASP A 229 -28.35 -18.30 -11.76
N HIS A 230 -28.02 -18.62 -10.51
CA HIS A 230 -27.58 -17.64 -9.52
C HIS A 230 -26.06 -17.74 -9.39
N PRO A 231 -25.30 -17.11 -10.32
CA PRO A 231 -23.87 -17.38 -10.51
C PRO A 231 -23.03 -17.03 -9.28
N LEU A 232 -23.50 -16.08 -8.48
CA LEU A 232 -22.79 -15.64 -7.28
C LEU A 232 -22.99 -16.54 -6.06
N GLN A 233 -23.91 -17.52 -6.11
CA GLN A 233 -24.21 -18.36 -4.94
C GLN A 233 -23.02 -19.20 -4.46
N SER A 234 -22.13 -19.58 -5.38
CA SER A 234 -20.94 -20.37 -5.09
C SER A 234 -19.74 -19.53 -4.62
N VAL A 235 -19.83 -18.19 -4.70
CA VAL A 235 -18.72 -17.29 -4.35
C VAL A 235 -18.49 -17.33 -2.84
N THR A 236 -17.30 -17.75 -2.43
CA THR A 236 -16.87 -17.82 -1.03
C THR A 236 -15.88 -16.72 -0.66
N SER A 237 -15.11 -16.23 -1.64
CA SER A 237 -14.14 -15.15 -1.47
C SER A 237 -14.39 -14.07 -2.51
N LEU A 238 -14.37 -12.81 -2.08
CA LEU A 238 -14.57 -11.68 -2.97
C LEU A 238 -13.58 -10.57 -2.64
N ASP A 239 -12.69 -10.28 -3.59
CA ASP A 239 -11.78 -9.15 -3.51
C ASP A 239 -12.33 -7.95 -4.28
N LEU A 240 -12.81 -6.96 -3.53
CA LEU A 240 -13.30 -5.68 -4.05
C LEU A 240 -12.31 -4.55 -3.76
N SER A 241 -11.06 -4.83 -3.43
CA SER A 241 -10.09 -3.80 -3.09
C SER A 241 -9.79 -2.88 -4.28
N ASN A 242 -9.59 -1.60 -3.99
CA ASN A 242 -9.21 -0.56 -4.96
C ASN A 242 -10.14 -0.47 -6.20
N ARG A 243 -11.43 -0.76 -6.02
CA ARG A 243 -12.44 -0.70 -7.09
C ARG A 243 -13.17 0.64 -7.18
N SER A 244 -12.75 1.65 -6.42
CA SER A 244 -13.41 2.97 -6.34
C SER A 244 -14.90 2.89 -5.98
N ILE A 245 -15.29 1.93 -5.15
CA ILE A 245 -16.69 1.72 -4.76
C ILE A 245 -17.12 2.84 -3.80
N HIS A 246 -18.20 3.53 -4.16
CA HIS A 246 -18.78 4.60 -3.33
C HIS A 246 -19.96 4.14 -2.47
N SER A 247 -20.63 3.05 -2.86
CA SER A 247 -21.72 2.41 -2.11
C SER A 247 -21.62 0.88 -2.22
N LEU A 248 -21.52 0.20 -1.08
CA LEU A 248 -21.66 -1.26 -1.01
C LEU A 248 -23.12 -1.70 -1.01
N ILE A 249 -24.06 -0.79 -0.70
CA ILE A 249 -25.49 -1.07 -0.84
C ILE A 249 -25.81 -1.15 -2.32
N ASN A 250 -25.87 -2.37 -2.83
CA ASN A 250 -26.17 -2.72 -4.20
C ASN A 250 -27.13 -3.92 -4.19
N LYS A 251 -28.04 -4.02 -5.17
CA LYS A 251 -28.95 -5.17 -5.27
C LYS A 251 -28.20 -6.48 -5.46
N ALA A 252 -27.13 -6.47 -6.25
CA ALA A 252 -26.31 -7.64 -6.53
C ALA A 252 -25.41 -8.01 -5.34
N PHE A 253 -24.95 -7.04 -4.55
CA PHE A 253 -24.20 -7.30 -3.31
C PHE A 253 -25.16 -7.55 -2.13
N SER A 254 -25.71 -8.76 -2.05
CA SER A 254 -26.64 -9.13 -0.98
C SER A 254 -26.44 -10.57 -0.48
N PRO A 255 -26.86 -10.88 0.75
CA PRO A 255 -26.82 -12.24 1.28
C PRO A 255 -27.69 -13.24 0.51
N GLY A 256 -28.68 -12.76 -0.26
CA GLY A 256 -29.51 -13.61 -1.10
C GLY A 256 -28.79 -14.09 -2.36
N GLU A 257 -27.97 -13.22 -2.95
CA GLU A 257 -27.17 -13.56 -4.15
C GLU A 257 -25.87 -14.30 -3.78
N MET A 258 -25.27 -13.96 -2.63
CA MET A 258 -23.99 -14.53 -2.15
C MET A 258 -24.11 -15.10 -0.73
N PRO A 259 -24.93 -16.13 -0.51
CA PRO A 259 -25.13 -16.73 0.82
C PRO A 259 -23.87 -17.39 1.38
N SER A 260 -22.94 -17.83 0.52
CA SER A 260 -21.73 -18.57 0.90
C SER A 260 -20.48 -17.69 1.11
N LEU A 261 -20.60 -16.36 0.95
CA LEU A 261 -19.47 -15.45 1.09
C LEU A 261 -18.90 -15.50 2.51
N SER A 262 -17.63 -15.91 2.62
CA SER A 262 -16.90 -16.07 3.88
C SER A 262 -15.70 -15.16 4.02
N HIS A 263 -15.12 -14.71 2.91
CA HIS A 263 -14.01 -13.77 2.86
C HIS A 263 -14.37 -12.55 2.00
N LEU A 264 -14.16 -11.35 2.54
CA LEU A 264 -14.43 -10.10 1.85
C LEU A 264 -13.28 -9.11 2.05
N ASN A 265 -12.73 -8.60 0.96
CA ASN A 265 -11.79 -7.48 0.98
C ASN A 265 -12.43 -6.23 0.34
N ILE A 266 -12.48 -5.13 1.11
CA ILE A 266 -13.04 -3.84 0.67
C ILE A 266 -12.06 -2.68 0.83
N ARG A 267 -10.75 -2.96 1.03
CA ARG A 267 -9.72 -1.93 1.17
C ARG A 267 -9.62 -0.99 -0.02
N GLY A 268 -9.15 0.23 0.20
CA GLY A 268 -8.91 1.21 -0.85
C GLY A 268 -10.18 1.76 -1.52
N ASN A 269 -11.36 1.52 -0.93
CA ASN A 269 -12.62 2.05 -1.45
C ASN A 269 -13.11 3.26 -0.64
N PRO A 270 -13.59 4.34 -1.28
CA PRO A 270 -14.07 5.51 -0.56
C PRO A 270 -15.31 5.27 0.31
N LEU A 271 -16.28 4.47 -0.16
CA LEU A 271 -17.55 4.12 0.51
C LEU A 271 -18.34 5.30 1.13
N LYS A 272 -18.16 6.51 0.59
CA LYS A 272 -18.68 7.76 1.16
C LYS A 272 -20.22 7.90 1.13
N GLN A 273 -20.93 7.08 0.36
CA GLN A 273 -22.38 7.19 0.21
C GLN A 273 -23.17 6.36 1.23
N ASN A 274 -22.51 5.52 2.02
CA ASN A 274 -23.15 4.75 3.08
C ASN A 274 -22.66 5.26 4.43
N SER A 275 -23.56 5.37 5.41
CA SER A 275 -23.13 5.57 6.80
C SER A 275 -22.45 4.32 7.35
N VAL A 276 -21.57 4.49 8.33
CA VAL A 276 -20.92 3.36 9.03
C VAL A 276 -21.96 2.34 9.54
N SER A 277 -23.08 2.83 10.08
CA SER A 277 -24.17 1.97 10.58
C SER A 277 -24.85 1.14 9.48
N GLU A 278 -24.96 1.69 8.29
CA GLU A 278 -25.52 1.01 7.13
C GLU A 278 -24.56 -0.06 6.61
N LEU A 279 -23.27 0.26 6.56
CA LEU A 279 -22.23 -0.71 6.20
C LEU A 279 -22.21 -1.90 7.16
N PHE A 280 -22.24 -1.66 8.48
CA PHE A 280 -22.32 -2.75 9.46
C PHE A 280 -23.60 -3.58 9.30
N LYS A 281 -24.75 -2.96 8.98
CA LYS A 281 -25.99 -3.67 8.72
C LYS A 281 -25.88 -4.61 7.51
N VAL A 282 -25.22 -4.15 6.43
CA VAL A 282 -24.97 -4.97 5.24
C VAL A 282 -24.05 -6.15 5.59
N LEU A 283 -22.89 -5.89 6.21
CA LEU A 283 -21.90 -6.91 6.56
C LEU A 283 -22.48 -7.97 7.51
N LYS A 284 -23.25 -7.55 8.51
CA LYS A 284 -23.95 -8.45 9.44
C LYS A 284 -25.00 -9.34 8.76
N GLY A 285 -25.48 -8.93 7.58
CA GLY A 285 -26.43 -9.70 6.79
C GLY A 285 -25.83 -10.99 6.20
N PHE A 286 -24.51 -11.07 6.01
CA PHE A 286 -23.86 -12.23 5.43
C PHE A 286 -23.60 -13.31 6.50
N PRO A 287 -24.28 -14.47 6.43
CA PRO A 287 -24.25 -15.46 7.50
C PRO A 287 -22.91 -16.20 7.59
N CYS A 288 -22.18 -16.32 6.49
CA CYS A 288 -20.91 -17.05 6.41
C CYS A 288 -19.67 -16.15 6.52
N LEU A 289 -19.84 -14.83 6.60
CA LEU A 289 -18.72 -13.89 6.59
C LEU A 289 -17.88 -14.02 7.86
N GLN A 290 -16.64 -14.48 7.69
CA GLN A 290 -15.70 -14.78 8.78
C GLN A 290 -14.39 -14.00 8.66
N THR A 291 -13.98 -13.63 7.44
CA THR A 291 -12.77 -12.86 7.18
C THR A 291 -13.11 -11.55 6.52
N LEU A 292 -12.59 -10.45 7.08
CA LEU A 292 -12.84 -9.09 6.59
C LEU A 292 -11.52 -8.33 6.47
N GLU A 293 -11.29 -7.73 5.31
CA GLU A 293 -10.15 -6.85 5.05
C GLU A 293 -10.60 -5.43 4.73
N VAL A 294 -10.15 -4.49 5.55
CA VAL A 294 -10.65 -3.11 5.62
C VAL A 294 -9.50 -2.15 5.91
N ASP A 295 -9.68 -0.89 5.50
CA ASP A 295 -8.79 0.20 5.91
C ASP A 295 -9.11 0.60 7.35
N LEU A 296 -8.07 0.72 8.18
CA LEU A 296 -8.15 1.16 9.57
C LEU A 296 -7.07 2.21 9.83
N PRO A 297 -7.44 3.49 10.04
CA PRO A 297 -8.80 4.03 9.97
C PRO A 297 -9.33 4.06 8.53
N GLY A 298 -10.65 3.97 8.37
CA GLY A 298 -11.29 3.92 7.06
C GLY A 298 -12.81 4.04 7.12
N PRO A 299 -13.53 3.64 6.04
CA PRO A 299 -14.97 3.85 5.95
C PRO A 299 -15.82 3.11 7.00
N LEU A 300 -15.26 2.10 7.67
CA LEU A 300 -15.92 1.39 8.78
C LEU A 300 -15.58 1.97 10.16
N GLY A 301 -14.76 3.03 10.23
CA GLY A 301 -14.34 3.68 11.47
C GLY A 301 -12.84 3.55 11.73
N GLU A 302 -12.46 3.85 12.97
CA GLU A 302 -11.05 3.94 13.40
C GLU A 302 -10.62 2.76 14.28
N SER A 303 -11.56 1.92 14.71
CA SER A 303 -11.34 0.94 15.77
C SER A 303 -11.67 -0.48 15.30
N ALA A 304 -10.65 -1.33 15.26
CA ALA A 304 -10.81 -2.77 15.02
C ALA A 304 -11.80 -3.41 16.00
N ILE A 305 -11.79 -2.97 17.26
CA ILE A 305 -12.69 -3.46 18.31
C ILE A 305 -14.15 -3.14 17.98
N GLU A 306 -14.44 -1.90 17.56
CA GLU A 306 -15.81 -1.49 17.22
C GLU A 306 -16.35 -2.28 16.02
N ILE A 307 -15.49 -2.59 15.04
CA ILE A 307 -15.85 -3.44 13.91
C ILE A 307 -16.22 -4.86 14.40
N LEU A 308 -15.37 -5.47 15.24
CA LEU A 308 -15.61 -6.82 15.77
C LEU A 308 -16.85 -6.89 16.67
N GLU A 309 -17.13 -5.86 17.47
CA GLU A 309 -18.34 -5.78 18.28
C GLU A 309 -19.61 -5.60 17.42
N SER A 310 -19.49 -4.87 16.31
CA SER A 310 -20.61 -4.61 15.39
C SER A 310 -20.92 -5.80 14.48
N VAL A 311 -19.90 -6.56 14.08
CA VAL A 311 -19.99 -7.72 13.20
C VAL A 311 -19.33 -8.95 13.88
N PRO A 312 -20.01 -9.57 14.86
CA PRO A 312 -19.40 -10.57 15.75
C PRO A 312 -19.07 -11.92 15.08
N ASN A 313 -19.50 -12.14 13.84
CA ASN A 313 -19.17 -13.36 13.08
C ASN A 313 -17.74 -13.34 12.52
N ILE A 314 -17.09 -12.17 12.50
CA ILE A 314 -15.72 -12.03 12.00
C ILE A 314 -14.73 -12.72 12.96
N CYS A 315 -14.02 -13.72 12.45
CA CYS A 315 -12.94 -14.42 13.13
C CYS A 315 -11.56 -13.84 12.81
N LEU A 316 -11.40 -13.34 11.58
CA LEU A 316 -10.15 -12.74 11.09
C LEU A 316 -10.43 -11.34 10.54
N LEU A 317 -9.82 -10.32 11.15
CA LEU A 317 -9.87 -8.94 10.69
C LEU A 317 -8.46 -8.53 10.25
N ASN A 318 -8.29 -8.12 8.99
CA ASN A 318 -6.99 -7.78 8.42
C ASN A 318 -5.91 -8.85 8.69
N GLY A 319 -6.27 -10.12 8.56
CA GLY A 319 -5.37 -11.26 8.79
C GLY A 319 -5.06 -11.56 10.26
N VAL A 320 -5.56 -10.78 11.22
CA VAL A 320 -5.34 -10.98 12.66
C VAL A 320 -6.58 -11.57 13.31
N ASN A 321 -6.37 -12.49 14.25
CA ASN A 321 -7.46 -13.15 14.98
C ASN A 321 -8.24 -12.14 15.84
N GLY A 322 -9.57 -12.11 15.66
CA GLY A 322 -10.48 -11.22 16.38
C GLY A 322 -10.39 -11.35 17.90
N SER A 323 -10.24 -12.57 18.44
CA SER A 323 -10.12 -12.75 19.89
C SER A 323 -8.83 -12.14 20.43
N LYS A 324 -7.73 -12.25 19.68
CA LYS A 324 -6.43 -11.64 20.04
C LYS A 324 -6.52 -10.11 20.06
N ILE A 325 -7.24 -9.51 19.11
CA ILE A 325 -7.47 -8.06 19.06
C ILE A 325 -8.25 -7.61 20.29
N LEU A 326 -9.33 -8.31 20.64
CA LEU A 326 -10.15 -7.99 21.81
C LEU A 326 -9.40 -8.19 23.15
N GLU A 327 -8.55 -9.22 23.24
CA GLU A 327 -7.72 -9.48 24.43
C GLU A 327 -6.62 -8.42 24.62
N THR A 328 -5.99 -7.98 23.53
CA THR A 328 -4.92 -6.96 23.56
C THR A 328 -5.45 -5.54 23.73
N GLY A 329 -6.69 -5.28 23.32
CA GLY A 329 -7.26 -3.94 23.31
C GLY A 329 -6.70 -3.06 22.18
N ASN A 330 -6.19 -3.67 21.12
CA ASN A 330 -5.56 -2.96 20.01
C ASN A 330 -6.63 -2.39 19.06
N HIS A 331 -6.61 -1.08 18.87
CA HIS A 331 -7.57 -0.39 17.99
C HIS A 331 -7.16 -0.40 16.51
N VAL A 332 -5.87 -0.59 16.22
CA VAL A 332 -5.30 -0.57 14.87
C VAL A 332 -4.57 -1.90 14.60
N ILE A 333 -4.57 -2.33 13.33
CA ILE A 333 -3.95 -3.57 12.88
C ILE A 333 -2.99 -3.25 11.73
N ASP A 334 -1.73 -2.96 12.04
CA ASP A 334 -0.71 -2.51 11.08
C ASP A 334 0.02 -3.67 10.36
N SER A 335 -0.26 -4.92 10.73
CA SER A 335 0.43 -6.12 10.23
C SER A 335 0.17 -6.48 8.76
N VAL A 336 -0.56 -5.63 8.02
CA VAL A 336 -0.76 -5.73 6.56
C VAL A 336 -0.51 -4.38 5.87
N LEU A 337 0.26 -3.48 6.48
CA LEU A 337 0.75 -2.29 5.77
C LEU A 337 1.72 -2.72 4.66
N GLN A 338 1.39 -2.40 3.41
CA GLN A 338 2.25 -2.70 2.28
C GLN A 338 3.52 -1.84 2.35
N PRO A 339 4.72 -2.41 2.24
CA PRO A 339 5.95 -1.62 2.20
C PRO A 339 5.97 -0.68 1.00
N CYS A 340 6.48 0.54 1.18
CA CYS A 340 6.81 1.45 0.10
C CYS A 340 8.07 0.93 -0.59
N LEU A 341 7.91 -0.05 -1.48
CA LEU A 341 8.98 -0.46 -2.38
C LEU A 341 9.06 0.55 -3.53
N PRO A 342 10.28 0.95 -3.95
CA PRO A 342 10.41 1.78 -5.14
C PRO A 342 9.89 1.01 -6.36
N GLU A 343 9.32 1.71 -7.34
CA GLU A 343 9.14 1.16 -8.68
C GLU A 343 10.48 1.26 -9.42
N TRP A 344 10.80 0.26 -10.24
CA TRP A 344 11.99 0.28 -11.10
C TRP A 344 11.70 -0.42 -12.42
N THR A 345 12.44 -0.05 -13.46
CA THR A 345 12.41 -0.76 -14.75
C THR A 345 13.66 -1.63 -14.94
N ALA A 346 13.58 -2.60 -15.87
CA ALA A 346 14.68 -3.52 -16.16
C ALA A 346 15.89 -2.81 -16.80
N GLU A 347 15.72 -1.57 -17.28
CA GLU A 347 16.77 -0.75 -17.87
C GLU A 347 17.54 0.06 -16.81
N GLU A 348 16.99 0.23 -15.61
CA GLU A 348 17.65 1.00 -14.54
C GLU A 348 18.91 0.26 -14.05
N PRO A 349 20.04 0.97 -13.87
CA PRO A 349 21.24 0.39 -13.27
C PRO A 349 20.97 -0.25 -11.91
N LEU A 350 21.53 -1.44 -11.66
CA LEU A 350 21.33 -2.18 -10.40
C LEU A 350 21.66 -1.36 -9.14
N ALA A 351 22.66 -0.48 -9.20
CA ALA A 351 23.02 0.40 -8.10
C ALA A 351 21.92 1.43 -7.78
N ASP A 352 21.20 1.91 -8.79
CA ASP A 352 20.07 2.84 -8.63
C ASP A 352 18.89 2.10 -7.98
N ARG A 353 18.56 0.89 -8.47
CA ARG A 353 17.51 0.03 -7.88
C ARG A 353 17.78 -0.24 -6.40
N VAL A 354 19.02 -0.60 -6.06
CA VAL A 354 19.44 -0.84 -4.67
C VAL A 354 19.31 0.41 -3.82
N ILE A 355 19.79 1.57 -4.30
CA ILE A 355 19.71 2.82 -3.52
C ILE A 355 18.28 3.25 -3.25
N ASN A 356 17.40 3.07 -4.23
CA ASN A 356 15.98 3.36 -4.07
C ASN A 356 15.33 2.42 -3.04
N ALA A 357 15.72 1.14 -3.02
CA ALA A 357 15.15 0.15 -2.10
C ALA A 357 15.76 0.20 -0.68
N MET A 358 16.99 0.69 -0.57
CA MET A 358 17.77 0.70 0.68
C MET A 358 17.03 1.35 1.85
N TRP A 359 16.20 2.35 1.59
CA TRP A 359 15.49 3.11 2.63
C TRP A 359 14.71 2.22 3.61
N LEU A 360 14.07 1.15 3.12
CA LEU A 360 13.30 0.21 3.94
C LEU A 360 14.17 -0.59 4.94
N TYR A 361 15.47 -0.70 4.66
CA TYR A 361 16.42 -1.53 5.39
C TYR A 361 17.38 -0.74 6.27
N LEU A 362 17.38 0.60 6.16
CA LEU A 362 18.28 1.45 6.91
C LEU A 362 17.98 1.40 8.41
N MET A 363 19.03 1.19 9.19
CA MET A 363 19.07 1.49 10.60
C MET A 363 19.96 2.70 10.83
N THR A 364 19.75 3.37 11.96
CA THR A 364 20.55 4.53 12.34
C THR A 364 21.06 4.42 13.77
N TYR A 365 22.22 5.00 14.01
CA TYR A 365 22.67 5.37 15.33
C TYR A 365 23.36 6.72 15.30
N ARG A 366 23.73 7.22 16.48
CA ARG A 366 24.52 8.45 16.66
C ARG A 366 25.67 8.15 17.59
N LEU A 367 26.87 8.67 17.30
CA LEU A 367 27.94 8.69 18.27
C LEU A 367 27.75 9.89 19.20
N ALA A 368 28.10 9.70 20.47
CA ALA A 368 28.58 10.73 21.37
C ALA A 368 30.01 11.13 21.03
N ASP A 369 30.31 12.39 20.71
CA ASP A 369 31.67 12.94 20.69
C ASP A 369 31.86 13.87 21.91
N GLU A 370 33.08 13.90 22.46
CA GLU A 370 33.45 14.85 23.51
C GLU A 370 33.50 16.30 22.97
N GLU A 371 33.82 16.48 21.67
CA GLU A 371 33.93 17.80 21.02
C GLU A 371 32.62 18.26 20.36
N LYS A 372 31.77 17.34 19.89
CA LYS A 372 30.47 17.64 19.25
C LYS A 372 29.34 16.82 19.85
N ILE A 373 28.49 17.50 20.62
CA ILE A 373 27.25 16.91 21.17
C ILE A 373 26.18 16.71 20.07
N ASP A 374 26.27 17.44 18.95
CA ASP A 374 25.39 17.31 17.78
C ASP A 374 26.09 16.48 16.69
N GLU A 375 25.80 15.19 16.63
CA GLU A 375 26.48 14.22 15.77
C GLU A 375 25.62 13.82 14.56
N THR A 376 26.30 13.51 13.45
CA THR A 376 25.71 13.11 12.18
C THR A 376 25.17 11.68 12.30
N SER A 377 23.87 11.45 12.05
CA SER A 377 23.32 10.09 12.06
C SER A 377 24.10 9.16 11.12
N VAL A 378 24.60 8.04 11.65
CA VAL A 378 25.25 7.00 10.87
C VAL A 378 24.19 6.00 10.42
N CYS A 379 24.08 5.79 9.11
CA CYS A 379 23.20 4.78 8.53
C CYS A 379 23.96 3.46 8.35
N TYR A 380 23.25 2.35 8.52
CA TYR A 380 23.78 1.03 8.20
C TYR A 380 22.66 0.09 7.79
N VAL A 381 23.01 -0.97 7.05
CA VAL A 381 22.12 -2.09 6.75
C VAL A 381 22.61 -3.31 7.53
N MET A 382 21.67 -4.07 8.10
CA MET A 382 21.97 -5.34 8.76
C MET A 382 22.33 -6.42 7.74
N ASP A 383 22.86 -7.54 8.20
CA ASP A 383 23.00 -8.73 7.36
C ASP A 383 21.64 -9.29 6.91
N GLU A 384 21.65 -10.35 6.09
CA GLU A 384 20.46 -10.95 5.52
C GLU A 384 19.44 -11.37 6.60
N LEU A 385 19.94 -11.89 7.73
CA LEU A 385 19.10 -12.32 8.84
C LEU A 385 18.49 -11.12 9.57
N GLY A 386 19.26 -10.07 9.87
CA GLY A 386 18.72 -8.88 10.51
C GLY A 386 17.72 -8.12 9.63
N SER A 387 18.02 -8.02 8.33
CA SER A 387 17.19 -7.33 7.33
C SER A 387 15.89 -8.07 7.04
N ALA A 388 15.79 -9.37 7.36
CA ALA A 388 14.55 -10.13 7.28
C ALA A 388 13.53 -9.78 8.39
N LEU A 389 13.94 -9.09 9.46
CA LEU A 389 13.00 -8.68 10.51
C LEU A 389 12.11 -7.53 10.03
N ARG A 390 10.85 -7.88 9.73
CA ARG A 390 9.82 -6.92 9.34
C ARG A 390 9.28 -6.14 10.53
N HIS A 391 8.57 -5.05 10.20
CA HIS A 391 7.91 -4.22 11.18
C HIS A 391 6.71 -4.93 11.82
N SER A 392 6.53 -4.75 13.13
CA SER A 392 5.28 -4.98 13.86
C SER A 392 5.17 -3.96 15.00
N ASP A 393 3.97 -3.43 15.26
CA ASP A 393 3.66 -2.67 16.49
C ASP A 393 3.65 -3.56 17.75
N GLU A 394 3.41 -4.85 17.55
CA GLU A 394 3.52 -5.92 18.56
C GLU A 394 4.74 -6.80 18.27
N PRO A 395 5.97 -6.28 18.37
CA PRO A 395 7.17 -7.03 18.01
C PRO A 395 7.45 -8.15 19.00
N ASN A 396 7.95 -9.28 18.51
CA ASN A 396 8.45 -10.37 19.35
C ASN A 396 9.98 -10.36 19.53
N PHE A 397 10.71 -9.52 18.77
CA PHE A 397 12.13 -9.26 18.94
C PHE A 397 12.46 -7.78 19.10
N ARG A 398 13.64 -7.51 19.69
CA ARG A 398 14.25 -6.18 19.71
C ARG A 398 15.65 -6.25 19.10
N VAL A 399 15.98 -5.20 18.34
CA VAL A 399 17.30 -4.98 17.75
C VAL A 399 17.88 -3.68 18.29
N ALA A 400 19.16 -3.67 18.66
CA ALA A 400 19.87 -2.46 19.02
C ALA A 400 21.30 -2.44 18.46
N PRO A 401 21.78 -1.28 17.99
CA PRO A 401 23.19 -1.10 17.67
C PRO A 401 24.01 -1.13 18.97
N PHE A 402 25.16 -1.82 18.92
CA PHE A 402 26.06 -1.95 20.04
C PHE A 402 27.51 -1.80 19.60
N LEU A 403 28.23 -0.84 20.18
CA LEU A 403 29.64 -0.62 19.91
C LEU A 403 30.48 -1.26 21.02
N PHE A 404 31.25 -2.27 20.68
CA PHE A 404 32.18 -2.93 21.60
C PHE A 404 33.58 -2.35 21.43
N MET A 405 34.13 -1.77 22.49
CA MET A 405 35.47 -1.15 22.46
C MET A 405 36.39 -1.90 23.45
N PRO A 406 37.02 -3.02 23.05
CA PRO A 406 37.83 -3.84 23.93
C PRO A 406 39.02 -3.09 24.54
N GLU A 407 39.58 -2.11 23.82
CA GLU A 407 40.71 -1.30 24.30
C GLU A 407 40.27 0.09 24.78
N GLY A 408 38.97 0.36 24.83
CA GLY A 408 38.41 1.66 25.24
C GLY A 408 38.65 2.81 24.26
N ASN A 409 39.13 2.53 23.04
CA ASN A 409 39.35 3.51 21.98
C ASN A 409 38.56 3.15 20.70
N LEU A 410 38.34 4.14 19.83
CA LEU A 410 37.58 3.98 18.58
C LEU A 410 38.28 3.06 17.58
N ASP A 411 39.61 3.01 17.58
CA ASP A 411 40.39 2.15 16.68
C ASP A 411 40.15 0.65 16.94
N SER A 412 39.86 0.30 18.20
CA SER A 412 39.50 -1.05 18.62
C SER A 412 38.01 -1.36 18.46
N ALA A 413 37.20 -0.37 18.09
CA ALA A 413 35.76 -0.49 18.15
C ALA A 413 35.20 -1.48 17.12
N VAL A 414 34.31 -2.35 17.56
CA VAL A 414 33.57 -3.30 16.73
C VAL A 414 32.08 -3.04 16.90
N SER A 415 31.41 -2.73 15.80
CA SER A 415 29.96 -2.51 15.78
C SER A 415 29.23 -3.84 15.61
N TYR A 416 28.17 -4.03 16.40
CA TYR A 416 27.27 -5.17 16.36
C TYR A 416 25.82 -4.69 16.28
N SER A 417 24.95 -5.53 15.71
CA SER A 417 23.51 -5.45 15.95
C SER A 417 23.12 -6.58 16.89
N ILE A 418 22.68 -6.25 18.10
CA ILE A 418 22.23 -7.24 19.07
C ILE A 418 20.75 -7.49 18.84
N LEU A 419 20.39 -8.77 18.65
CA LEU A 419 19.01 -9.24 18.48
C LEU A 419 18.64 -10.14 19.65
N TRP A 420 17.47 -9.91 20.27
CA TRP A 420 16.95 -10.78 21.33
C TRP A 420 15.42 -10.83 21.34
N PRO A 421 14.82 -11.98 21.72
CA PRO A 421 13.37 -12.08 21.85
C PRO A 421 12.89 -11.27 23.06
N ILE A 422 11.73 -10.65 22.90
CA ILE A 422 11.00 -9.95 23.96
C ILE A 422 9.66 -10.62 24.29
N GLN A 423 9.28 -11.64 23.51
CA GLN A 423 8.14 -12.52 23.74
C GLN A 423 8.57 -13.99 23.60
N ASN A 424 7.72 -14.92 24.01
CA ASN A 424 7.93 -16.34 23.69
C ASN A 424 7.64 -16.56 22.21
N VAL A 425 8.53 -17.27 21.51
CA VAL A 425 8.46 -17.52 20.07
C VAL A 425 8.51 -19.02 19.83
N GLN A 426 7.63 -19.54 18.97
CA GLN A 426 7.58 -20.94 18.56
C GLN A 426 8.28 -21.15 17.20
N ASN A 427 8.59 -22.40 16.89
CA ASN A 427 9.14 -22.73 15.57
C ASN A 427 8.07 -22.46 14.49
N GLY A 428 8.43 -21.68 13.49
CA GLY A 428 7.53 -21.24 12.41
C GLY A 428 6.97 -19.84 12.61
N ASP A 429 7.12 -19.24 13.79
CA ASP A 429 6.71 -17.86 14.04
C ASP A 429 7.63 -16.88 13.30
N GLU A 430 7.03 -15.84 12.72
CA GLU A 430 7.78 -14.75 12.12
C GLU A 430 8.49 -13.91 13.19
N CYS A 431 9.75 -13.55 12.96
CA CYS A 431 10.51 -12.65 13.83
C CYS A 431 10.31 -11.20 13.39
N THR A 432 9.71 -10.37 14.24
CA THR A 432 9.37 -8.97 13.93
C THR A 432 9.97 -8.00 14.94
N ARG A 433 10.16 -6.75 14.50
CA ARG A 433 10.68 -5.65 15.31
C ARG A 433 9.85 -4.38 15.13
N ASP A 434 9.92 -3.48 16.09
CA ASP A 434 9.31 -2.15 15.93
C ASP A 434 10.31 -1.20 15.25
N PHE A 435 9.96 -0.68 14.06
CA PHE A 435 10.78 0.27 13.31
C PHE A 435 10.79 1.66 13.97
N LEU A 436 9.75 1.97 14.74
CA LEU A 436 9.54 3.25 15.42
C LEU A 436 9.52 3.07 16.94
N PHE A 437 10.36 2.17 17.46
CA PHE A 437 10.43 1.88 18.89
C PHE A 437 10.51 3.16 19.76
N GLY A 438 9.55 3.31 20.69
CA GLY A 438 9.45 4.46 21.60
C GLY A 438 8.77 5.71 21.01
N ILE A 439 8.23 5.61 19.80
CA ILE A 439 7.40 6.62 19.16
C ILE A 439 5.95 6.13 19.19
N GLY A 440 5.11 6.76 20.02
CA GLY A 440 3.66 6.53 20.03
C GLY A 440 2.92 7.54 19.16
N GLU A 441 1.59 7.43 19.13
CA GLU A 441 0.73 8.37 18.41
C GLU A 441 0.84 9.82 18.91
N ASP A 442 1.22 10.02 20.18
CA ASP A 442 1.57 11.34 20.74
C ASP A 442 2.71 12.03 19.97
N LYS A 443 3.52 11.25 19.24
CA LYS A 443 4.62 11.69 18.38
C LYS A 443 4.37 11.41 16.90
N GLN A 444 3.12 11.22 16.50
CA GLN A 444 2.68 10.98 15.12
C GLN A 444 3.26 9.69 14.53
N ARG A 445 3.18 8.58 15.28
CA ARG A 445 3.70 7.27 14.86
C ARG A 445 3.13 6.83 13.50
N SER A 446 1.82 6.82 13.32
CA SER A 446 1.16 6.45 12.06
C SER A 446 1.68 7.27 10.86
N ALA A 447 1.82 8.59 11.01
CA ALA A 447 2.37 9.44 9.95
C ALA A 447 3.86 9.14 9.64
N ARG A 448 4.63 8.70 10.64
CA ARG A 448 6.04 8.32 10.45
C ARG A 448 6.18 6.95 9.80
N LEU A 449 5.22 6.05 9.97
CA LEU A 449 5.19 4.75 9.28
C LEU A 449 5.09 4.92 7.76
N THR A 450 4.53 6.04 7.27
CA THR A 450 4.47 6.36 5.84
C THR A 450 5.83 6.44 5.16
N ALA A 451 6.90 6.66 5.93
CA ALA A 451 8.27 6.60 5.40
C ALA A 451 8.64 5.19 4.92
N TYR A 452 8.01 4.15 5.45
CA TYR A 452 8.32 2.75 5.15
C TYR A 452 7.16 2.01 4.48
N PHE A 453 5.92 2.45 4.70
CA PHE A 453 4.72 1.73 4.30
C PHE A 453 3.65 2.63 3.68
N HIS A 454 2.82 2.07 2.81
CA HIS A 454 1.58 2.67 2.35
C HIS A 454 0.56 2.67 3.49
N THR A 455 0.50 3.79 4.20
CA THR A 455 -0.45 4.04 5.29
C THR A 455 -1.81 4.52 4.75
N PRO A 456 -2.93 4.18 5.40
CA PRO A 456 -4.26 4.59 4.95
C PRO A 456 -4.39 6.12 4.79
N GLN A 457 -4.83 6.56 3.60
CA GLN A 457 -5.02 8.01 3.32
C GLN A 457 -6.04 8.67 4.25
N TYR A 458 -7.04 7.90 4.70
CA TYR A 458 -8.11 8.39 5.56
C TYR A 458 -7.58 9.00 6.86
N TYR A 459 -6.52 8.43 7.44
CA TYR A 459 -5.84 8.99 8.62
C TYR A 459 -5.43 10.45 8.39
N PHE A 460 -4.77 10.74 7.27
CA PHE A 460 -4.29 12.10 6.96
C PHE A 460 -5.42 13.07 6.67
N ILE A 461 -6.45 12.62 5.94
CA ILE A 461 -7.63 13.44 5.64
C ILE A 461 -8.29 13.84 6.95
N GLN A 462 -8.47 12.90 7.88
CA GLN A 462 -9.11 13.17 9.15
C GLN A 462 -8.29 14.12 10.04
N GLU A 463 -6.97 13.92 10.15
CA GLU A 463 -6.10 14.83 10.89
C GLU A 463 -6.07 16.23 10.28
N TYR A 464 -6.10 16.32 8.94
CA TYR A 464 -6.24 17.59 8.23
C TYR A 464 -7.59 18.26 8.53
N GLU A 465 -8.70 17.53 8.49
CA GLU A 465 -10.03 18.06 8.80
C GLU A 465 -10.13 18.55 10.25
N LYS A 466 -9.60 17.79 11.22
CA LYS A 466 -9.49 18.20 12.63
C LYS A 466 -8.70 19.50 12.76
N PHE A 467 -7.53 19.58 12.11
CA PHE A 467 -6.70 20.78 12.12
C PHE A 467 -7.42 21.98 11.49
N HIS A 468 -8.11 21.76 10.36
CA HIS A 468 -8.87 22.80 9.68
C HIS A 468 -10.06 23.31 10.52
N GLN A 469 -10.80 22.42 11.18
CA GLN A 469 -11.85 22.79 12.13
C GLN A 469 -11.30 23.59 13.33
N MET A 470 -10.12 23.21 13.84
CA MET A 470 -9.42 23.97 14.88
C MET A 470 -9.04 25.38 14.41
N LEU A 471 -8.56 25.54 13.18
CA LEU A 471 -8.27 26.87 12.63
C LEU A 471 -9.54 27.73 12.49
N GLN A 472 -10.63 27.14 11.99
CA GLN A 472 -11.90 27.83 11.83
C GLN A 472 -12.49 28.27 13.18
N SER A 473 -12.43 27.42 14.20
CA SER A 473 -12.89 27.74 15.56
C SER A 473 -12.02 28.79 16.27
N LYS A 474 -10.73 28.93 15.92
CA LYS A 474 -9.88 30.02 16.41
C LYS A 474 -10.11 31.35 15.66
N SER A 475 -10.53 31.28 14.39
CA SER A 475 -10.77 32.46 13.55
C SER A 475 -12.02 33.28 13.93
N SER A 476 -12.91 32.73 14.74
CA SER A 476 -14.19 33.34 15.11
C SER A 476 -14.13 34.33 16.28
N THR A 477 -12.92 34.67 16.77
CA THR A 477 -12.74 35.83 17.65
C THR A 477 -12.53 37.07 16.79
N PRO A 478 -13.48 38.03 16.69
CA PRO A 478 -13.26 39.22 15.90
C PRO A 478 -12.16 40.03 16.58
N LEU A 479 -10.98 40.14 15.94
CA LEU A 479 -10.02 41.17 16.32
C LEU A 479 -10.75 42.52 16.22
N PRO A 480 -10.69 43.39 17.24
CA PRO A 480 -11.38 44.66 17.20
C PRO A 480 -10.84 45.48 16.01
N VAL A 481 -11.63 45.54 14.94
CA VAL A 481 -11.35 46.33 13.75
C VAL A 481 -11.50 47.80 14.13
N LYS A 482 -10.44 48.39 14.69
CA LYS A 482 -10.24 49.83 14.62
C LYS A 482 -9.40 50.08 13.38
N SER A 483 -10.07 50.62 12.35
CA SER A 483 -9.46 51.11 11.12
C SER A 483 -8.30 52.05 11.45
N SER A 484 -7.09 51.53 11.40
CA SER A 484 -5.88 52.32 11.59
C SER A 484 -5.36 52.65 10.21
N SER A 485 -5.56 53.89 9.76
CA SER A 485 -4.95 54.38 8.52
C SER A 485 -3.45 54.10 8.57
N SER A 486 -2.93 53.29 7.65
CA SER A 486 -1.51 52.96 7.60
C SER A 486 -0.70 54.23 7.34
N LYS A 487 -0.14 54.80 8.40
CA LYS A 487 0.86 55.86 8.33
C LYS A 487 2.18 55.21 8.72
N THR A 488 3.08 55.15 7.73
CA THR A 488 4.50 54.79 7.77
C THR A 488 5.10 54.52 9.16
N LEU A 489 5.64 53.31 9.33
CA LEU A 489 6.26 52.72 10.53
C LEU A 489 7.45 53.49 11.15
N ARG A 490 7.87 54.62 10.57
CA ARG A 490 8.94 55.47 11.14
C ARG A 490 8.34 56.68 11.81
N ARG A 491 7.87 56.50 13.05
CA ARG A 491 7.53 57.62 13.93
C ARG A 491 8.79 58.01 14.72
N THR A 492 9.31 59.21 14.48
CA THR A 492 10.47 59.77 15.19
C THR A 492 10.09 60.44 16.52
N ASP A 493 8.85 60.28 16.98
CA ASP A 493 8.29 60.96 18.17
C ASP A 493 8.53 60.21 19.50
N GLY A 494 9.32 59.12 19.48
CA GLY A 494 9.71 58.38 20.68
C GLY A 494 8.57 57.61 21.37
N ARG A 495 7.42 57.44 20.72
CA ARG A 495 6.31 56.65 21.27
C ARG A 495 6.50 55.16 21.04
N VAL A 496 6.25 54.39 22.09
CA VAL A 496 6.30 52.93 22.12
C VAL A 496 5.35 52.31 21.08
N LEU A 497 5.87 51.37 20.27
CA LEU A 497 5.05 50.59 19.35
C LEU A 497 4.42 49.40 20.09
N ARG A 498 3.14 49.15 19.82
CA ARG A 498 2.45 47.94 20.30
C ARG A 498 2.75 46.79 19.36
N VAL A 499 3.37 45.74 19.89
CA VAL A 499 3.61 44.48 19.17
C VAL A 499 2.52 43.48 19.56
N TYR A 500 1.95 42.80 18.57
CA TYR A 500 1.07 41.65 18.77
C TYR A 500 1.84 40.41 18.33
N THR A 501 1.96 39.43 19.21
CA THR A 501 2.71 38.18 18.98
C THR A 501 2.01 37.04 19.68
N ASP A 502 2.10 35.86 19.09
CA ASP A 502 1.67 34.57 19.61
C ASP A 502 2.85 33.68 20.04
N LEU A 503 4.08 34.22 20.02
CA LEU A 503 5.30 33.54 20.43
C LEU A 503 5.58 33.80 21.92
N PRO A 504 5.54 32.77 22.79
CA PRO A 504 5.70 32.95 24.23
C PRO A 504 7.00 33.66 24.62
N GLN A 505 8.10 33.39 23.91
CA GLN A 505 9.39 34.01 24.18
C GLN A 505 9.39 35.52 23.87
N VAL A 506 8.62 35.96 22.88
CA VAL A 506 8.54 37.39 22.57
C VAL A 506 7.70 38.10 23.64
N GLU A 507 6.60 37.48 24.08
CA GLU A 507 5.78 38.00 25.17
C GLU A 507 6.56 38.05 26.50
N GLU A 508 7.36 37.03 26.79
CA GLU A 508 8.08 36.89 28.06
C GLU A 508 9.34 37.76 28.15
N PHE A 509 10.05 37.97 27.03
CA PHE A 509 11.38 38.63 27.05
C PHE A 509 11.42 40.02 26.43
N LEU A 510 10.40 40.46 25.68
CA LEU A 510 10.35 41.81 25.11
C LEU A 510 9.86 42.84 26.15
N THR A 511 10.65 43.02 27.20
CA THR A 511 10.33 43.86 28.37
C THR A 511 10.79 45.31 28.25
N ARG A 512 11.50 45.65 27.16
CA ARG A 512 11.94 47.03 26.93
C ARG A 512 10.73 47.90 26.54
N PRO A 513 10.44 48.97 27.30
CA PRO A 513 9.29 49.83 27.06
C PRO A 513 9.41 50.59 25.76
#